data_AF-C3W890-F1
#
_entry.id   AF-C3W890-F1
#
_cell.length_a   1.000
_cell.length_b   1.000
_cell.length_c   1.000
_cell.angle_alpha   90.00
_cell.angle_beta   90.00
_cell.angle_gamma   90.00
#
_symmetry.space_group_name_H-M   'P 1'
#
loop_
_entity.id
_entity.type
_entity.pdbx_description
1 polymer ?
#
loop_
_entity_poly.entity_id
_entity_poly.type
_entity_poly.pdbx_seq_one_letter_code
_entity_poly.pdbx_strand_id
1 'polypeptide(L)' 'WSPKPEQIRILEAIFNSGMVNPPREEIRRIRAQLQEYGQVGDANVFYWFQNH' A
#
# COMPACT_ATOMS: atom_id res chain seq x y z
N TRP A 1 2.69 -3.49 11.12
CA TRP A 1 2.96 -2.12 10.64
C TRP A 1 1.83 -1.24 11.13
N SER A 2 2.14 -0.03 11.61
CA SER A 2 1.14 0.95 12.07
C SER A 2 1.06 2.06 11.02
N PRO A 3 0.24 1.90 9.96
CA PRO A 3 0.12 2.90 8.91
C PRO A 3 -0.40 4.24 9.44
N LYS A 4 0.08 5.33 8.86
CA LYS A 4 -0.54 6.64 9.09
C LYS A 4 -1.87 6.76 8.34
N PRO A 5 -2.80 7.63 8.79
CA PRO A 5 -4.08 7.83 8.12
C PRO A 5 -3.96 8.12 6.62
N GLU A 6 -2.94 8.87 6.20
CA GLU A 6 -2.69 9.18 4.80
C GLU A 6 -2.30 7.93 3.99
N GLN A 7 -1.49 7.05 4.59
CA GLN A 7 -1.10 5.79 3.95
C GLN A 7 -2.30 4.85 3.78
N ILE A 8 -3.20 4.81 4.76
CA ILE A 8 -4.45 4.03 4.70
C ILE A 8 -5.33 4.55 3.56
N ARG A 9 -5.57 5.85 3.49
CA ARG A 9 -6.43 6.46 2.47
C ARG A 9 -5.96 6.18 1.04
N ILE A 10 -4.64 6.17 0.81
CA ILE A 10 -4.06 5.84 -0.49
C ILE A 10 -4.27 4.36 -0.82
N LEU A 11 -4.00 3.46 0.13
CA LEU A 11 -4.18 2.03 -0.04
C LEU A 11 -5.65 1.66 -0.31
N GLU A 12 -6.58 2.22 0.46
CA GLU A 12 -8.02 2.04 0.27
C GLU A 12 -8.49 2.58 -1.09
N ALA A 13 -7.99 3.73 -1.54
CA ALA A 13 -8.34 4.26 -2.86
C ALA A 13 -7.93 3.32 -4.00
N ILE A 14 -6.73 2.72 -3.90
CA ILE A 14 -6.22 1.74 -4.88
C ILE A 14 -7.02 0.44 -4.82
N PHE A 15 -7.31 -0.05 -3.60
CA PHE A 15 -8.11 -1.26 -3.42
C PHE A 15 -9.52 -1.11 -4.00
N ASN A 16 -10.17 0.02 -3.68
CA ASN A 16 -11.51 0.34 -4.16
C ASN A 16 -11.56 0.61 -5.68
N SER A 17 -10.43 0.85 -6.34
CA SER A 17 -10.36 0.90 -7.80
C SER A 17 -10.30 -0.50 -8.45
N GLY A 18 -10.36 -1.57 -7.66
CA GLY A 18 -10.38 -2.97 -8.11
C GLY A 18 -9.01 -3.67 -8.10
N MET A 19 -7.95 -2.99 -7.67
CA MET A 19 -6.62 -3.60 -7.57
C MET A 19 -6.48 -4.30 -6.21
N VAL A 20 -6.73 -5.61 -6.18
CA VAL A 20 -6.68 -6.41 -4.93
C VAL A 20 -5.40 -7.25 -4.81
N ASN A 21 -4.66 -7.46 -5.90
CA ASN A 21 -3.41 -8.23 -5.90
C ASN A 21 -2.34 -7.54 -6.77
N PRO A 22 -1.67 -6.49 -6.26
CA PRO A 22 -0.69 -5.74 -7.03
C PRO A 22 0.55 -6.61 -7.36
N PRO A 23 1.04 -6.61 -8.61
CA PRO A 23 2.29 -7.27 -8.94
C PRO A 23 3.48 -6.58 -8.25
N ARG A 24 4.64 -7.24 -8.20
CA ARG A 24 5.83 -6.75 -7.47
C ARG A 24 6.28 -5.34 -7.88
N GLU A 25 6.17 -5.00 -9.16
CA GLU A 25 6.49 -3.66 -9.63
C GLU A 25 5.54 -2.61 -9.06
N GLU A 26 4.25 -2.93 -9.01
CA GLU A 26 3.22 -2.04 -8.47
C GLU A 26 3.36 -1.89 -6.96
N ILE A 27 3.71 -2.96 -6.24
CA ILE A 27 4.06 -2.91 -4.81
C ILE A 27 5.17 -1.88 -4.56
N ARG A 28 6.21 -1.85 -5.39
CA ARG A 28 7.31 -0.88 -5.26
C ARG A 28 6.86 0.55 -5.53
N ARG A 29 5.98 0.76 -6.53
CA ARG A 29 5.42 2.08 -6.86
C ARG A 29 4.55 2.60 -5.72
N ILE A 30 3.63 1.76 -5.23
CA ILE A 30 2.77 2.07 -4.09
C ILE A 30 3.63 2.38 -2.87
N ARG A 31 4.62 1.53 -2.55
CA ARG A 31 5.55 1.76 -1.44
C ARG A 31 6.26 3.09 -1.57
N ALA A 32 6.76 3.46 -2.75
CA ALA A 32 7.43 4.74 -2.98
C ALA A 32 6.51 5.94 -2.70
N GLN A 33 5.25 5.88 -3.12
CA GLN A 33 4.24 6.91 -2.81
C GLN A 33 3.93 6.99 -1.31
N LEU A 34 3.77 5.84 -0.65
CA LEU A 34 3.47 5.78 0.79
C LEU A 34 4.64 6.27 1.66
N GLN A 35 5.88 6.19 1.17
CA GLN A 35 7.08 6.62 1.90
C GLN A 35 7.09 8.13 2.19
N GLU A 36 6.39 8.94 1.40
CA GLU A 36 6.25 10.38 1.63
C GLU A 36 5.54 10.68 2.96
N TYR A 37 4.69 9.77 3.41
CA TYR A 37 3.89 9.93 4.62
C TYR A 37 4.49 9.20 5.83
N GLY A 38 5.42 8.27 5.64
CA GLY A 38 6.09 7.57 6.73
C GLY A 38 6.79 6.28 6.29
N GLN A 39 7.49 5.63 7.23
CA GLN A 39 8.21 4.40 6.94
C GLN A 39 7.26 3.28 6.50
N VAL A 40 7.60 2.65 5.38
CA VAL A 40 6.88 1.50 4.81
C VAL A 40 7.82 0.66 3.95
N GLY A 41 7.71 -0.66 4.08
CA GLY A 41 8.43 -1.63 3.25
C GLY A 41 7.49 -2.37 2.31
N ASP A 42 8.06 -3.00 1.28
CA ASP A 42 7.32 -3.77 0.27
C ASP A 42 6.41 -4.84 0.92
N ALA A 43 6.90 -5.52 1.97
CA ALA A 43 6.12 -6.51 2.70
C ALA A 43 4.88 -5.91 3.38
N ASN A 44 4.94 -4.66 3.86
CA ASN A 44 3.78 -4.03 4.48
C ASN A 44 2.67 -3.77 3.47
N VAL A 45 3.03 -3.28 2.28
CA VAL A 45 2.08 -3.10 1.18
C VAL A 45 1.51 -4.44 0.74
N PHE A 46 2.37 -5.44 0.50
CA PHE A 46 1.93 -6.80 0.15
C PHE A 46 0.92 -7.35 1.16
N TYR A 47 1.26 -7.37 2.45
CA TYR A 47 0.38 -7.93 3.47
C TYR A 47 -0.89 -7.10 3.70
N TRP A 48 -0.88 -5.80 3.43
CA TRP A 48 -2.09 -5.00 3.50
C TRP A 48 -3.11 -5.47 2.46
N PHE A 49 -2.67 -5.66 1.20
CA PHE A 49 -3.53 -6.16 0.11
C PHE A 49 -3.90 -7.65 0.22
N GLN A 50 -3.15 -8.46 0.98
CA GLN A 50 -3.52 -9.86 1.23
C GLN A 50 -4.54 -10.04 2.36
N ASN A 51 -4.62 -9.06 3.27
CA ASN A 51 -5.50 -9.12 4.44
C ASN A 51 -6.81 -8.32 4.28
N HIS A 52 -7.00 -7.65 3.14
CA HIS A 52 -8.22 -6.94 2.75
C HIS A 52 -8.74 -7.54 1.45
#